data_AF-A0A7H0Y3F8-F1
#
_entry.id   AF-A0A7H0Y3F8-F1
#
_cell.length_a   1.000
_cell.length_b   1.000
_cell.length_c   1.000
_cell.angle_alpha   90.00
_cell.angle_beta   90.00
_cell.angle_gamma   90.00
#
_symmetry.space_group_name_H-M   'P 1'
#
loop_
_entity.id
_entity.type
_entity.pdbx_description
1 polymer ?
#
loop_
_entity_poly.entity_id
_entity_poly.type
_entity_poly.pdbx_seq_one_letter_code
_entity_poly.pdbx_strand_id
1 'polypeptide(L)' 'MNHTYKVLKSDIELFAAALSQVRVYVVQSMGEDLIDIVDYGGAVEKITPESIKINGNYFMRNQFEFRVDVKKGSTGI' A
#
# COMPACT_ATOMS: atom_id res chain seq x y z
N MET A 1 19.57 3.10 -1.40
CA MET A 1 18.66 3.81 -0.46
C MET A 1 17.91 2.73 0.30
N ASN A 2 18.06 2.65 1.64
CA ASN A 2 17.34 1.67 2.46
C ASN A 2 15.90 2.20 2.66
N HIS A 3 15.05 2.07 1.65
CA HIS A 3 13.62 2.39 1.80
C HIS A 3 12.99 1.31 2.66
N THR A 4 12.86 1.59 3.96
CA THR A 4 12.02 0.77 4.83
C THR A 4 10.58 1.05 4.45
N TYR A 5 9.89 0.03 3.99
CA TYR A 5 8.47 0.12 3.67
C TYR A 5 7.63 -0.57 4.74
N LYS A 6 6.38 -0.15 4.84
CA LYS A 6 5.37 -0.86 5.63
C LYS A 6 4.35 -1.49 4.70
N VAL A 7 4.11 -2.79 4.85
CA VAL A 7 2.99 -3.48 4.20
C VAL A 7 1.71 -3.19 4.98
N LEU A 8 0.66 -2.77 4.28
CA LEU A 8 -0.67 -2.53 4.86
C LEU A 8 -1.53 -3.78 4.67
N LYS A 9 -1.85 -4.49 5.76
CA LYS A 9 -2.63 -5.74 5.70
C LYS A 9 -4.04 -5.57 6.25
N SER A 10 -4.17 -4.75 7.29
CA SER A 10 -5.43 -4.55 8.00
C SER A 10 -6.26 -3.39 7.44
N ASP A 11 -7.57 -3.45 7.64
CA ASP A 11 -8.48 -2.37 7.26
C ASP A 11 -8.13 -1.05 7.94
N ILE A 12 -7.68 -1.10 9.21
CA ILE A 12 -7.26 0.08 9.97
C ILE A 12 -6.04 0.73 9.32
N GLU A 13 -5.06 -0.04 8.87
CA GLU A 13 -3.86 0.48 8.20
C GLU A 13 -4.19 1.12 6.86
N LEU A 14 -5.04 0.46 6.06
CA LEU A 14 -5.53 0.98 4.79
C LEU A 14 -6.35 2.26 4.99
N PHE A 15 -7.20 2.28 6.01
CA PHE A 15 -8.00 3.44 6.36
C PHE A 15 -7.12 4.60 6.86
N ALA A 16 -6.12 4.35 7.69
CA ALA A 16 -5.16 5.35 8.13
C ALA A 16 -4.35 5.93 6.94
N ALA A 17 -3.95 5.09 5.99
CA ALA A 17 -3.28 5.53 4.77
C ALA A 17 -4.18 6.41 3.89
N ALA A 18 -5.46 6.03 3.75
CA ALA A 18 -6.47 6.83 3.08
C ALA A 18 -6.65 8.20 3.76
N LEU A 19 -6.84 8.24 5.08
CA LEU A 19 -6.99 9.49 5.84
C LEU A 19 -5.76 10.39 5.74
N SER A 20 -4.57 9.81 5.76
CA SER A 20 -3.31 10.54 5.68
C SER A 20 -2.96 10.97 4.25
N GLN A 21 -3.75 10.55 3.26
CA GLN A 21 -3.51 10.81 1.83
C GLN A 21 -2.08 10.44 1.40
N VAL A 22 -1.49 9.41 2.02
CA VAL A 22 -0.14 8.95 1.67
C VAL A 22 -0.19 8.12 0.39
N ARG A 23 0.91 8.13 -0.36
CA ARG A 23 1.05 7.31 -1.55
C ARG A 23 1.16 5.84 -1.14
N VAL A 24 0.20 5.04 -1.59
CA VAL A 24 0.22 3.58 -1.50
C VAL A 24 0.62 3.03 -2.85
N TYR A 25 1.68 2.25 -2.90
CA TYR A 25 2.09 1.52 -4.10
C TYR A 25 1.68 0.05 -4.00
N VAL A 26 1.46 -0.56 -5.17
CA VAL A 26 0.95 -1.91 -5.34
C VAL A 26 2.06 -2.76 -5.90
N VAL A 27 2.34 -3.87 -5.22
CA VAL A 27 3.34 -4.84 -5.67
C VAL A 27 2.73 -6.23 -5.77
N GLN A 28 3.30 -7.05 -6.66
CA GLN A 28 3.00 -8.46 -6.75
C GLN A 28 4.23 -9.26 -6.31
N SER A 29 4.01 -10.22 -5.41
CA SER A 29 5.06 -11.18 -5.03
C SER A 29 5.17 -12.25 -6.13
N MET A 30 6.37 -12.42 -6.67
CA MET A 30 6.70 -13.41 -7.69
C MET A 30 7.45 -14.64 -7.14
N GLY A 31 7.58 -14.77 -5.82
CA GLY A 31 8.29 -15.89 -5.19
C GLY A 31 9.33 -15.43 -4.16
N GLU A 32 10.32 -16.28 -3.87
CA GLU A 32 11.10 -16.29 -2.63
C GLU A 32 11.74 -14.96 -2.21
N ASP A 33 11.98 -14.01 -3.11
CA ASP A 33 12.29 -12.61 -2.76
C ASP A 33 12.06 -11.64 -3.95
N LEU A 34 11.35 -12.09 -4.99
CA LEU A 34 11.12 -11.27 -6.19
C LEU A 34 9.80 -10.51 -6.04
N ILE A 35 9.90 -9.19 -6.11
CA ILE A 35 8.74 -8.30 -6.14
C ILE A 35 8.74 -7.53 -7.46
N ASP A 36 7.55 -7.38 -8.03
CA ASP A 36 7.33 -6.47 -9.15
C ASP A 36 6.40 -5.34 -8.73
N ILE A 37 6.76 -4.11 -9.10
CA ILE A 37 5.94 -2.93 -8.81
C ILE A 37 4.91 -2.83 -9.93
N VAL A 38 3.68 -3.20 -9.60
CA VAL A 38 2.55 -3.19 -10.53
C VAL A 38 2.06 -1.77 -10.77
N ASP A 39 2.01 -0.96 -9.70
CA ASP A 39 1.59 0.44 -9.76
C ASP A 39 2.28 1.23 -8.64
N TYR A 40 2.86 2.39 -8.96
CA TYR A 40 3.36 3.33 -7.95
C TYR A 40 2.24 4.03 -7.18
N GLY A 41 1.01 3.89 -7.67
CA GLY A 41 -0.24 4.20 -7.01
C GLY A 41 -0.39 5.65 -6.58
N GLY A 42 -1.11 5.84 -5.48
CA GLY A 42 -1.66 7.13 -5.07
C GLY A 42 -2.39 7.01 -3.73
N ALA A 43 -3.26 7.98 -3.44
CA ALA A 43 -4.12 7.90 -2.27
C ALA A 43 -5.19 6.82 -2.47
N VAL A 44 -5.55 6.14 -1.38
CA VAL A 44 -6.63 5.16 -1.40
C VAL A 44 -7.98 5.89 -1.51
N GLU A 45 -8.76 5.54 -2.53
CA GLU A 45 -10.07 6.13 -2.81
C GLU A 45 -11.22 5.31 -2.21
N LYS A 46 -11.06 3.98 -2.16
CA LYS A 46 -12.08 3.05 -1.65
C LYS A 46 -11.43 1.80 -1.09
N ILE A 47 -12.00 1.27 -0.01
CA ILE A 47 -11.58 0.02 0.64
C ILE A 47 -12.80 -0.90 0.71
N THR A 48 -12.64 -2.14 0.28
CA THR A 48 -13.59 -3.23 0.51
C THR A 48 -12.85 -4.46 1.10
N PRO A 49 -13.57 -5.47 1.62
CA PRO A 49 -12.95 -6.71 2.05
C PRO A 49 -12.10 -7.40 0.98
N GLU A 50 -12.47 -7.25 -0.29
CA GLU A 50 -11.90 -7.94 -1.45
C GLU A 50 -10.91 -7.08 -2.23
N SER A 51 -11.13 -5.76 -2.29
CA SER A 51 -10.40 -4.87 -3.20
C SER A 51 -10.12 -3.49 -2.61
N ILE A 52 -9.11 -2.83 -3.19
CA ILE A 52 -8.76 -1.44 -2.88
C ILE A 52 -8.74 -0.66 -4.18
N LYS A 53 -9.34 0.53 -4.16
CA LYS A 53 -9.30 1.46 -5.29
C LYS A 53 -8.23 2.51 -5.08
N ILE A 54 -7.32 2.64 -6.05
CA ILE A 54 -6.21 3.62 -6.04
C ILE A 54 -6.11 4.19 -7.45
N ASN A 55 -6.12 5.53 -7.59
CA ASN A 55 -6.06 6.24 -8.87
C ASN A 55 -7.04 5.69 -9.93
N GLY A 56 -8.29 5.44 -9.57
CA GLY A 56 -9.29 4.87 -10.49
C GLY A 56 -9.24 3.36 -10.69
N ASN A 57 -8.12 2.68 -10.38
CA ASN A 57 -7.92 1.25 -10.58
C ASN A 57 -8.28 0.42 -9.34
N TYR A 58 -8.78 -0.80 -9.54
CA TYR A 58 -9.10 -1.74 -8.46
C TYR A 58 -8.05 -2.85 -8.36
N PHE A 59 -7.57 -3.09 -7.15
CA PHE A 59 -6.57 -4.09 -6.84
C PHE A 59 -7.08 -5.08 -5.80
N MET A 60 -6.96 -6.37 -6.08
CA MET A 60 -7.45 -7.44 -5.20
C MET A 60 -6.52 -7.66 -4.02
N ARG A 61 -7.10 -7.70 -2.81
CA ARG A 61 -6.36 -7.78 -1.55
C ARG A 61 -5.64 -9.11 -1.30
N ASN A 62 -6.07 -10.16 -1.99
CA ASN A 62 -5.47 -11.49 -1.93
C ASN A 62 -4.42 -11.74 -3.02
N GLN A 63 -4.25 -10.82 -3.98
CA GLN A 63 -3.32 -10.97 -5.11
C GLN A 63 -2.15 -10.00 -5.03
N PHE A 64 -2.37 -8.83 -4.43
CA PHE A 64 -1.38 -7.76 -4.36
C PHE A 64 -1.05 -7.39 -2.92
N GLU A 65 0.16 -6.89 -2.74
CA GLU A 65 0.56 -6.24 -1.50
C GLU A 65 0.54 -4.73 -1.66
N PHE A 66 0.06 -4.06 -0.62
CA PHE A 66 -0.04 -2.61 -0.57
C PHE A 66 1.02 -2.09 0.39
N ARG A 67 1.80 -1.11 -0.05
CA ARG A 67 2.96 -0.65 0.70
C ARG A 67 3.01 0.87 0.73
N VAL A 68 3.59 1.39 1.80
CA VAL A 68 3.88 2.82 1.99
C VAL A 68 5.33 2.99 2.42
N ASP A 69 5.95 4.09 2.00
CA ASP A 69 7.28 4.45 2.46
C ASP A 69 7.24 4.89 3.92
N VAL A 70 8.12 4.30 4.74
CA VAL A 70 8.33 4.77 6.11
C VAL A 70 9.39 5.87 6.05
N LYS A 71 8.96 7.13 6.02
CA LYS A 71 9.89 8.24 6.20
C LYS A 71 10.47 8.18 7.62
N LYS A 72 11.79 8.12 7.72
CA LYS A 72 12.52 8.25 8.99
C LYS A 72 12.32 9.68 9.52
N GLY A 73 11.24 9.91 10.26
CA GLY A 73 10.92 11.24 10.80
C GLY A 73 9.48 11.46 11.30
N SER A 74 8.53 10.56 11.03
CA SER A 74 7.15 10.70 11.53
C SER A 74 6.86 9.77 12.71
N THR A 75 7.77 9.72 13.68
CA THR A 75 7.41 9.34 15.05
C THR A 75 6.86 10.60 15.72
N GLY A 76 5.61 10.93 15.43
CA GLY A 76 4.87 11.93 16.18
C GLY A 76 4.15 11.25 17.33
N ILE A 77 4.83 11.11 18.46
CA ILE A 77 4.22 11.07 19.79
C ILE A 77 4.43 12.43 20.44
#